data_AF-A0A6C0KMJ2-F1
#
_entry.id   AF-A0A6C0KMJ2-F1
#
_cell.length_a   1.000
_cell.length_b   1.000
_cell.length_c   1.000
_cell.angle_alpha   90.00
_cell.angle_beta   90.00
_cell.angle_gamma   90.00
#
_symmetry.space_group_name_H-M   'P 1'
#
loop_
_entity.id
_entity.type
_entity.pdbx_description
1 polymer ?
#
loop_
_entity_poly.entity_id
_entity_poly.type
_entity_poly.pdbx_seq_one_letter_code
_entity_poly.pdbx_strand_id
1 'polypeptide(L)'
;MKIYKPVYNPANKVYTCQLADGFRLHLQKEATDPVSSPVITDEFIKSLTTLIIDSTKGWFSKPLTAEWLCPRIKIDIPTTEISNDFDGTADFLAKTLLLSKDEFRFCCVVEKLTPAEKVVIAFDEAEAEEVEAIPEAVGEASEPLGIGPTRRILHKARVMKERSKAAKALFKAERLTQEYIQLYGAESTDWEEEEDDDEQD
;
A
#
# COMPACT_ATOMS: atom_id res chain seq x y z
N MET A 1 -11.16 20.63 -8.29
CA MET A 1 -12.40 19.96 -8.72
C MET A 1 -13.46 20.98 -9.11
N LYS A 2 -14.08 20.82 -10.28
CA LYS A 2 -15.23 21.62 -10.73
C LYS A 2 -16.45 20.71 -10.92
N ILE A 3 -17.59 21.11 -10.37
CA ILE A 3 -18.86 20.37 -10.46
C ILE A 3 -19.73 21.03 -11.53
N TYR A 4 -20.04 20.30 -12.60
CA TYR A 4 -20.94 20.80 -13.64
C TYR A 4 -22.40 20.73 -13.22
N LYS A 5 -23.25 21.51 -13.89
CA LYS A 5 -24.68 21.57 -13.61
C LYS A 5 -25.32 20.16 -13.65
N PRO A 6 -26.29 19.89 -12.77
CA PRO A 6 -26.93 18.60 -12.69
C PRO A 6 -27.81 18.33 -13.91
N VAL A 7 -27.69 17.14 -14.47
CA VAL A 7 -28.56 16.62 -15.53
C VAL A 7 -29.47 15.55 -14.93
N TYR A 8 -30.78 15.73 -15.09
CA TYR A 8 -31.75 14.75 -14.60
C TYR A 8 -31.74 13.49 -15.46
N ASN A 9 -31.49 12.34 -14.83
CA ASN A 9 -31.60 11.05 -15.47
C ASN A 9 -32.99 10.44 -15.16
N PRO A 10 -33.91 10.36 -16.15
CA PRO A 10 -35.28 9.89 -15.91
C PRO A 10 -35.35 8.40 -15.59
N ALA A 11 -34.39 7.59 -16.05
CA ALA A 11 -34.39 6.14 -15.82
C ALA A 11 -34.17 5.82 -14.34
N ASN A 12 -33.19 6.47 -13.73
CA ASN A 12 -32.80 6.25 -12.34
C ASN A 12 -33.46 7.24 -11.37
N LYS A 13 -34.20 8.23 -11.89
CA LYS A 13 -34.82 9.33 -11.12
C LYS A 13 -33.83 10.09 -10.22
N VAL A 14 -32.58 10.22 -10.68
CA VAL A 14 -31.50 10.92 -9.96
C VAL A 14 -30.92 12.03 -10.81
N TYR A 15 -30.37 13.04 -10.16
CA TYR A 15 -29.60 14.08 -10.82
C TYR A 15 -28.13 13.65 -10.88
N THR A 16 -27.48 13.84 -12.02
CA THR A 16 -26.10 13.44 -12.23
C THR A 16 -25.28 14.67 -12.60
N CYS A 17 -24.14 14.86 -11.92
CA CYS A 17 -23.20 15.93 -12.21
C CYS A 17 -21.90 15.32 -12.72
N GLN A 18 -21.38 15.84 -13.82
CA GLN A 18 -20.02 15.52 -14.23
C GLN A 18 -19.02 16.31 -13.38
N LEU A 19 -17.89 15.69 -13.06
CA LEU A 19 -16.78 16.31 -12.34
C LEU A 19 -15.63 16.52 -13.32
N ALA A 20 -15.13 17.75 -13.43
CA ALA A 20 -13.81 18.02 -14.02
C ALA A 20 -12.77 18.07 -12.90
N ASP A 21 -11.65 17.38 -13.12
CA ASP A 21 -10.54 17.26 -12.17
C ASP A 21 -11.02 16.83 -10.79
N GLY A 22 -11.66 15.65 -10.73
CA GLY A 22 -12.09 15.02 -9.48
C GLY A 22 -10.92 14.68 -8.57
N PHE A 23 -11.22 14.31 -7.32
CA PHE A 23 -10.20 13.84 -6.40
C PHE A 23 -9.72 12.44 -6.80
N ARG A 24 -8.47 12.14 -6.45
CA ARG A 24 -7.84 10.85 -6.64
C ARG A 24 -7.71 10.14 -5.31
N LEU A 25 -8.04 8.86 -5.29
CA LEU A 25 -7.80 7.98 -4.17
C LEU A 25 -6.75 6.97 -4.61
N HIS A 26 -5.75 6.80 -3.76
CA HIS A 26 -4.68 5.84 -3.97
C HIS A 26 -4.88 4.67 -3.03
N LEU A 27 -4.83 3.47 -3.58
CA LEU A 27 -4.86 2.24 -2.81
C LEU A 27 -3.60 1.44 -3.11
N GLN A 28 -2.84 1.11 -2.08
CA GLN A 28 -1.77 0.14 -2.15
C GLN A 28 -2.29 -1.17 -1.60
N LYS A 29 -2.15 -2.23 -2.39
CA LYS A 29 -2.51 -3.59 -1.97
C LYS A 29 -1.27 -4.46 -2.01
N GLU A 30 -1.02 -5.13 -0.90
CA GLU A 30 0.01 -6.16 -0.77
C GLU A 30 -0.63 -7.55 -0.84
N ALA A 31 0.15 -8.55 -1.27
CA ALA A 31 -0.33 -9.89 -1.62
C ALA A 31 -1.13 -10.64 -0.54
N THR A 32 -1.00 -10.26 0.74
CA THR A 32 -1.68 -10.93 1.86
C THR A 32 -2.97 -10.28 2.30
N ASP A 33 -3.23 -9.03 1.89
CA ASP A 33 -4.36 -8.27 2.41
C ASP A 33 -5.57 -8.28 1.47
N PRO A 34 -6.79 -8.39 2.01
CA PRO A 34 -8.00 -8.25 1.22
C PRO A 34 -8.05 -6.84 0.60
N VAL A 35 -8.69 -6.73 -0.57
CA VAL A 35 -8.96 -5.42 -1.20
C VAL A 35 -9.83 -4.61 -0.24
N SER A 36 -9.22 -3.72 0.54
CA SER A 36 -9.94 -2.77 1.38
C SER A 36 -10.32 -1.56 0.53
N SER A 37 -11.34 -0.81 0.95
CA SER A 37 -11.55 0.53 0.40
C SER A 37 -10.52 1.47 1.02
N PRO A 38 -9.99 2.47 0.29
CA PRO A 38 -9.11 3.47 0.86
C PRO A 38 -9.77 4.15 2.06
N VAL A 39 -8.97 4.46 3.08
CA VAL A 39 -9.46 5.07 4.32
C VAL A 39 -9.92 6.50 4.02
N ILE A 40 -11.21 6.76 4.24
CA ILE A 40 -11.81 8.07 4.08
C ILE A 40 -11.88 8.72 5.46
N THR A 41 -11.12 9.80 5.67
CA THR A 41 -11.12 10.54 6.93
C THR A 41 -12.30 11.51 6.99
N ASP A 42 -12.76 11.82 8.22
CA ASP A 42 -13.84 12.80 8.43
C ASP A 42 -13.46 14.21 7.94
N GLU A 43 -12.18 14.57 8.04
CA GLU A 43 -11.64 15.83 7.52
C GLU A 43 -11.80 15.93 6.00
N PHE A 44 -11.56 14.82 5.30
CA PHE A 44 -11.75 14.75 3.86
C PHE A 44 -13.23 14.98 3.49
N ILE A 45 -14.17 14.35 4.20
CA ILE A 45 -15.61 14.56 3.98
C ILE A 45 -16.02 16.01 4.27
N LYS A 46 -15.48 16.63 5.32
CA LYS A 46 -15.72 18.05 5.62
C LYS A 46 -15.21 18.95 4.49
N SER A 47 -14.01 18.69 3.96
CA SER A 47 -13.47 19.46 2.82
C SER A 47 -14.33 19.34 1.57
N LEU A 48 -14.82 18.14 1.25
CA LEU A 48 -15.73 17.89 0.14
C LEU A 48 -17.07 18.61 0.34
N THR A 49 -17.58 18.62 1.57
CA THR A 49 -18.83 19.30 1.94
C THR A 49 -18.75 20.79 1.61
N THR A 50 -17.69 21.47 2.06
CA THR A 50 -17.46 22.89 1.77
C THR A 50 -17.41 23.14 0.27
N LEU A 51 -16.65 22.31 -0.47
CA LEU A 51 -16.51 22.44 -1.92
C LEU A 51 -17.85 22.27 -2.65
N ILE A 52 -18.68 21.29 -2.24
CA ILE A 52 -20.02 21.09 -2.83
C ILE A 52 -20.90 22.32 -2.55
N ILE A 53 -20.92 22.83 -1.32
CA ILE A 53 -21.75 23.99 -0.97
C ILE A 53 -21.35 25.21 -1.81
N ASP A 54 -20.05 25.46 -1.97
CA ASP A 54 -19.55 26.57 -2.77
C ASP A 54 -19.88 26.41 -4.26
N SER A 55 -19.74 25.19 -4.79
CA SER A 55 -19.98 24.89 -6.21
C SER A 55 -21.46 24.87 -6.58
N THR A 56 -22.35 24.58 -5.62
CA THR A 56 -23.80 24.39 -5.85
C THR A 56 -24.65 25.57 -5.39
N LYS A 57 -24.01 26.72 -5.14
CA LYS A 57 -24.69 27.94 -4.70
C LYS A 57 -25.77 28.35 -5.72
N GLY A 58 -27.02 28.42 -5.25
CA GLY A 58 -28.18 28.79 -6.07
C GLY A 58 -28.81 27.64 -6.89
N TRP A 59 -28.35 26.40 -6.76
CA TRP A 59 -28.97 25.25 -7.44
C TRP A 59 -30.22 24.75 -6.72
N PHE A 60 -30.23 24.87 -5.40
CA PHE A 60 -31.30 24.38 -4.54
C PHE A 60 -32.16 25.55 -4.04
N SER A 61 -33.46 25.31 -3.92
CA SER A 61 -34.40 26.30 -3.36
C SER A 61 -34.13 26.59 -1.88
N LYS A 62 -33.56 25.62 -1.15
CA LYS A 62 -33.07 25.78 0.22
C LYS A 62 -31.55 25.61 0.22
N PRO A 63 -30.80 26.50 0.90
CA PRO A 63 -29.36 26.36 1.00
C PRO A 63 -29.01 25.07 1.74
N LEU A 64 -28.00 24.36 1.25
CA LEU A 64 -27.44 23.19 1.92
C LEU A 64 -26.58 23.64 3.10
N THR A 65 -26.79 23.02 4.26
CA THR A 65 -25.92 23.22 5.44
C THR A 65 -24.90 22.11 5.53
N ALA A 66 -23.70 22.42 6.05
CA ALA A 66 -22.62 21.44 6.18
C ALA A 66 -23.02 20.26 7.07
N GLU A 67 -23.70 20.54 8.20
CA GLU A 67 -24.20 19.52 9.14
C GLU A 67 -25.17 18.53 8.49
N TRP A 68 -25.99 18.99 7.54
CA TRP A 68 -26.93 18.13 6.83
C TRP A 68 -26.24 17.31 5.74
N LEU A 69 -25.25 17.90 5.06
CA LEU A 69 -24.58 17.29 3.91
C LEU A 69 -23.51 16.27 4.33
N CYS A 70 -22.70 16.55 5.35
CA CYS A 70 -21.64 15.67 5.85
C CYS A 70 -22.07 14.18 5.98
N PRO A 71 -23.15 13.84 6.73
CA PRO A 71 -23.55 12.43 6.91
C PRO A 71 -24.18 11.80 5.65
N ARG A 72 -24.45 12.60 4.61
CA ARG A 72 -25.11 12.16 3.37
C ARG A 72 -24.14 11.97 2.21
N ILE A 73 -22.87 12.34 2.37
CA ILE A 73 -21.84 12.08 1.37
C ILE A 73 -21.43 10.61 1.47
N LYS A 74 -21.49 9.92 0.34
CA LYS A 74 -20.99 8.56 0.18
C LYS A 74 -20.01 8.52 -0.99
N ILE A 75 -18.98 7.70 -0.85
CA ILE A 75 -17.98 7.48 -1.90
C ILE A 75 -18.09 6.03 -2.33
N ASP A 76 -18.40 5.82 -3.60
CA ASP A 76 -18.58 4.53 -4.23
C ASP A 76 -17.31 4.20 -5.00
N ILE A 77 -16.58 3.19 -4.50
CA ILE A 77 -15.27 2.80 -5.00
C ILE A 77 -15.43 1.40 -5.61
N PRO A 78 -15.19 1.23 -6.92
CA PRO A 78 -15.44 -0.03 -7.61
C PRO A 78 -14.33 -1.06 -7.32
N THR A 79 -14.26 -1.52 -6.07
CA THR A 79 -13.28 -2.52 -5.64
C THR A 79 -13.48 -3.89 -6.30
N THR A 80 -14.68 -4.16 -6.83
CA THR A 80 -15.00 -5.40 -7.56
C THR A 80 -14.30 -5.51 -8.91
N GLU A 81 -13.78 -4.40 -9.46
CA GLU A 81 -13.04 -4.41 -10.73
C GLU A 81 -11.57 -4.86 -10.54
N ILE A 82 -11.08 -4.92 -9.30
CA ILE A 82 -9.71 -5.32 -8.98
C ILE A 82 -9.68 -6.82 -8.69
N SER A 83 -8.79 -7.54 -9.38
CA SER A 83 -8.60 -8.97 -9.13
C SER A 83 -8.10 -9.22 -7.70
N ASN A 84 -8.56 -10.31 -7.08
CA ASN A 84 -8.04 -10.78 -5.80
C ASN A 84 -6.54 -11.11 -5.87
N ASP A 85 -6.03 -11.45 -7.05
CA ASP A 85 -4.61 -11.77 -7.28
C ASP A 85 -3.77 -10.53 -7.65
N PHE A 86 -4.37 -9.33 -7.70
CA PHE A 86 -3.65 -8.10 -7.97
C PHE A 86 -2.77 -7.71 -6.78
N ASP A 87 -1.51 -7.43 -7.05
CA ASP A 87 -0.50 -6.91 -6.13
C ASP A 87 0.09 -5.63 -6.76
N GLY A 88 0.09 -4.52 -6.02
CA GLY A 88 0.50 -3.22 -6.54
C GLY A 88 -0.40 -2.06 -6.12
N THR A 89 -0.39 -1.00 -6.92
CA THR A 89 -1.11 0.25 -6.64
C THR A 89 -2.27 0.47 -7.61
N ALA A 90 -3.40 0.89 -7.07
CA ALA A 90 -4.61 1.23 -7.80
C ALA A 90 -4.98 2.70 -7.55
N ASP A 91 -5.15 3.44 -8.64
CA ASP A 91 -5.57 4.84 -8.61
C ASP A 91 -7.03 4.93 -9.04
N PHE A 92 -7.87 5.53 -8.19
CA PHE A 92 -9.27 5.77 -8.46
C PHE A 92 -9.53 7.27 -8.65
N LEU A 93 -10.31 7.63 -9.66
CA LEU A 93 -10.69 9.01 -9.94
C LEU A 93 -12.20 9.20 -9.81
N ALA A 94 -12.62 10.19 -9.03
CA ALA A 94 -14.03 10.60 -8.96
C ALA A 94 -14.47 11.31 -10.26
N LYS A 95 -15.34 10.68 -11.06
CA LYS A 95 -15.80 11.26 -12.35
C LYS A 95 -17.21 11.82 -12.30
N THR A 96 -18.06 11.28 -11.44
CA THR A 96 -19.49 11.62 -11.43
C THR A 96 -19.96 11.77 -9.99
N LEU A 97 -20.81 12.77 -9.76
CA LEU A 97 -21.53 12.97 -8.52
C LEU A 97 -23.02 12.73 -8.76
N LEU A 98 -23.57 11.71 -8.11
CA LEU A 98 -24.99 11.42 -8.10
C LEU A 98 -25.65 12.17 -6.95
N LEU A 99 -26.68 12.92 -7.29
CA LEU A 99 -27.48 13.72 -6.37
C LEU A 99 -28.85 13.07 -6.22
N SER A 100 -29.10 12.51 -5.05
CA SER A 100 -30.41 12.05 -4.61
C SER A 100 -30.94 12.97 -3.51
N LYS A 101 -32.24 12.84 -3.21
CA LYS A 101 -32.85 13.52 -2.06
C LYS A 101 -32.17 13.12 -0.74
N ASP A 102 -31.71 11.88 -0.68
CA ASP A 102 -31.23 11.27 0.55
C ASP A 102 -29.70 11.21 0.68
N GLU A 103 -28.98 11.20 -0.45
CA GLU A 103 -27.53 11.01 -0.46
C GLU A 103 -26.85 11.68 -1.66
N PHE A 104 -25.59 12.03 -1.45
CA PHE A 104 -24.67 12.58 -2.45
C PHE A 104 -23.58 11.55 -2.66
N ARG A 105 -23.62 10.84 -3.79
CA ARG A 105 -22.72 9.70 -4.05
C ARG A 105 -21.68 10.06 -5.09
N PHE A 106 -20.41 10.06 -4.70
CA PHE A 106 -19.30 10.17 -5.64
C PHE A 106 -19.03 8.79 -6.25
N CYS A 107 -19.12 8.69 -7.57
CA CYS A 107 -18.77 7.48 -8.31
C CYS A 107 -17.32 7.60 -8.80
N CYS A 108 -16.46 6.79 -8.21
CA CYS A 108 -15.08 6.65 -8.63
C CYS A 108 -14.96 5.62 -9.77
N VAL A 109 -13.95 5.79 -10.60
CA VAL A 109 -13.59 4.87 -11.69
C VAL A 109 -12.11 4.57 -11.58
N VAL A 110 -11.69 3.34 -11.87
CA VAL A 110 -10.27 2.98 -11.91
C VAL A 110 -9.60 3.76 -13.04
N GLU A 111 -8.61 4.60 -12.70
CA GLU A 111 -7.84 5.39 -13.66
C GLU A 111 -6.59 4.61 -14.10
N LYS A 112 -5.88 4.01 -13.14
CA LYS A 112 -4.63 3.31 -13.38
C LYS A 112 -4.45 2.16 -12.40
N LEU A 113 -3.95 1.03 -12.92
CA LEU A 113 -3.49 -0.11 -12.14
C LEU A 113 -2.00 -0.31 -12.45
N THR A 114 -1.16 -0.19 -11.43
CA THR A 114 0.28 -0.41 -11.55
C THR A 114 0.64 -1.67 -10.78
N PRO A 115 0.96 -2.79 -11.46
CA PRO A 115 1.36 -4.00 -10.77
C PRO A 115 2.68 -3.78 -10.03
N ALA A 116 2.82 -4.37 -8.84
CA ALA A 116 4.07 -4.38 -8.10
C ALA A 116 5.14 -5.08 -8.94
N GLU A 117 6.32 -4.46 -9.05
CA GLU A 117 7.47 -5.12 -9.64
C GLU A 117 7.84 -6.30 -8.75
N LYS A 118 7.73 -7.52 -9.30
CA LYS A 118 8.26 -8.71 -8.62
C LYS A 118 9.77 -8.54 -8.57
N VAL A 119 10.30 -8.13 -7.43
CA VAL A 119 11.73 -8.17 -7.16
C VAL A 119 12.13 -9.65 -7.09
N VAL A 120 12.44 -10.22 -8.24
CA VAL A 120 13.11 -11.51 -8.32
C VAL A 120 14.54 -11.22 -7.90
N ILE A 121 14.85 -11.46 -6.63
CA ILE A 121 16.24 -11.58 -6.20
C ILE A 121 16.74 -12.88 -6.86
N ALA A 122 17.24 -12.75 -8.08
CA ALA A 122 18.06 -13.77 -8.70
C ALA A 122 19.31 -13.88 -7.83
N PHE A 123 19.35 -14.90 -6.98
CA PHE A 123 20.62 -15.33 -6.45
C PHE A 123 21.38 -15.87 -7.65
N ASP A 124 22.30 -15.07 -8.20
CA ASP A 124 23.26 -15.57 -9.18
C ASP A 124 24.04 -16.69 -8.50
N GLU A 125 23.63 -17.94 -8.74
CA GLU A 125 24.40 -19.15 -8.42
C GLU A 125 25.64 -19.27 -9.33
N ALA A 126 26.02 -18.21 -10.05
CA ALA A 126 27.16 -18.16 -10.96
C ALA A 126 28.53 -18.10 -10.24
N GLU A 127 28.57 -17.90 -8.91
CA GLU A 127 29.81 -17.97 -8.13
C GLU A 127 29.98 -19.30 -7.37
N ALA A 128 29.17 -20.32 -7.68
CA ALA A 128 29.26 -21.64 -7.07
C ALA A 128 29.86 -22.74 -7.97
N GLU A 129 30.20 -22.45 -9.23
CA GLU A 129 30.72 -23.46 -10.18
C GLU A 129 32.25 -23.65 -10.21
N GLU A 130 33.02 -23.05 -9.29
CA GLU A 130 34.46 -23.38 -9.15
C GLU A 130 34.77 -24.50 -8.14
N VAL A 131 33.78 -25.29 -7.69
CA VAL A 131 34.06 -26.46 -6.83
C VAL A 131 33.50 -27.75 -7.42
N GLU A 132 34.43 -28.42 -8.11
CA GLU A 132 34.54 -29.86 -8.33
C GLU A 132 33.54 -30.53 -9.28
N ALA A 133 34.06 -30.76 -10.49
CA ALA A 133 33.66 -31.80 -11.41
C ALA A 133 33.18 -33.08 -10.70
N ILE A 134 31.92 -33.43 -10.93
CA ILE A 134 31.39 -34.77 -10.67
C ILE A 134 32.03 -35.71 -11.70
N PRO A 135 32.79 -36.76 -11.32
CA PRO A 135 33.11 -37.81 -12.26
C PRO A 135 31.87 -38.68 -12.47
N GLU A 136 31.22 -38.53 -13.62
CA GLU A 136 30.42 -39.61 -14.19
C GLU A 136 31.35 -40.79 -14.46
N ALA A 137 31.31 -41.81 -13.60
CA ALA A 137 31.86 -43.12 -13.90
C ALA A 137 30.93 -44.22 -13.38
N VAL A 138 30.18 -44.78 -14.32
CA VAL A 138 30.01 -46.22 -14.60
C VAL A 138 29.66 -47.15 -13.42
N GLY A 139 28.60 -47.92 -13.64
CA GLY A 139 28.11 -48.94 -12.74
C GLY A 139 29.07 -50.09 -12.42
N GLU A 140 28.56 -50.92 -11.51
CA GLU A 140 29.02 -52.22 -11.03
C GLU A 140 29.82 -52.25 -9.71
N ALA A 141 29.41 -53.24 -8.92
CA ALA A 141 29.93 -53.74 -7.65
C ALA A 141 29.54 -52.99 -6.36
N SER A 142 28.67 -53.67 -5.62
CA SER A 142 28.25 -53.44 -4.25
C SER A 142 29.40 -53.37 -3.25
N GLU A 143 29.48 -52.29 -2.48
CA GLU A 143 30.14 -52.27 -1.17
C GLU A 143 29.20 -51.64 -0.12
N PRO A 144 29.14 -52.19 1.11
CA PRO A 144 28.19 -51.75 2.13
C PRO A 144 28.56 -50.37 2.66
N LEU A 145 27.55 -49.48 2.68
CA LEU A 145 27.61 -48.11 3.20
C LEU A 145 28.39 -48.01 4.51
N GLY A 146 29.58 -47.42 4.43
CA GLY A 146 30.28 -46.88 5.60
C GLY A 146 29.39 -45.87 6.31
N ILE A 147 29.36 -45.94 7.64
CA ILE A 147 28.50 -45.13 8.52
C ILE A 147 28.85 -43.65 8.33
N GLY A 148 28.17 -43.01 7.38
CA GLY A 148 28.22 -41.57 7.18
C GLY A 148 27.57 -40.84 8.38
N PRO A 149 27.93 -39.57 8.61
CA PRO A 149 27.36 -38.80 9.71
C PRO A 149 25.84 -38.83 9.62
N THR A 150 25.20 -39.29 10.70
CA THR A 150 23.74 -39.46 10.77
C THR A 150 23.06 -38.15 10.37
N ARG A 151 21.90 -38.22 9.70
CA ARG A 151 21.12 -37.05 9.23
C ARG A 151 21.00 -35.90 10.26
N ARG A 152 21.02 -36.22 11.55
CA ARG A 152 21.03 -35.25 12.67
C ARG A 152 22.29 -34.37 12.72
N ILE A 153 23.46 -34.90 12.39
CA ILE A 153 24.75 -34.17 12.36
C ILE A 153 24.76 -33.19 11.18
N LEU A 154 24.28 -33.63 10.01
CA LEU A 154 24.14 -32.76 8.82
C LEU A 154 23.16 -31.60 9.09
N HIS A 155 22.03 -31.88 9.76
CA HIS A 155 21.09 -30.85 10.16
C HIS A 155 21.71 -29.87 11.18
N LYS A 156 22.46 -30.38 12.17
CA LYS A 156 23.18 -29.53 13.14
C LYS A 156 24.21 -28.62 12.45
N ALA A 157 24.96 -29.14 11.50
CA ALA A 157 25.93 -28.35 10.73
C ALA A 157 25.24 -27.23 9.91
N ARG A 158 24.11 -27.54 9.28
CA ARG A 158 23.30 -26.55 8.56
C ARG A 158 22.77 -25.45 9.49
N VAL A 159 22.20 -25.84 10.64
CA VAL A 159 21.72 -24.89 11.65
C VAL A 159 22.87 -24.01 12.18
N MET A 160 24.06 -24.57 12.42
CA MET A 160 25.22 -23.78 12.85
C MET A 160 25.72 -22.81 11.76
N LYS A 161 25.63 -23.19 10.49
CA LYS A 161 25.97 -22.31 9.35
C LYS A 161 24.96 -21.16 9.20
N GLU A 162 23.68 -21.42 9.39
CA GLU A 162 22.64 -20.38 9.39
C GLU A 162 22.78 -19.43 10.59
N ARG A 163 23.10 -19.96 11.78
CA ARG A 163 23.39 -19.14 12.97
C ARG A 163 24.61 -18.25 12.78
N SER A 164 25.68 -18.74 12.17
CA SER A 164 26.87 -17.91 11.91
C SER A 164 26.59 -16.84 10.86
N LYS A 165 25.73 -17.11 9.87
CA LYS A 165 25.26 -16.10 8.90
C LYS A 165 24.44 -15.01 9.60
N ALA A 166 23.52 -15.38 10.48
CA ALA A 166 22.73 -14.42 11.27
C ALA A 166 23.62 -13.57 12.19
N ALA A 167 24.60 -14.17 12.87
CA ALA A 167 25.54 -13.44 13.71
C ALA A 167 26.35 -12.41 12.90
N LYS A 168 26.85 -12.80 11.70
CA LYS A 168 27.56 -11.87 10.80
C LYS A 168 26.66 -10.71 10.33
N ALA A 169 25.39 -10.96 10.08
CA ALA A 169 24.44 -9.92 9.70
C ALA A 169 24.22 -8.91 10.84
N LEU A 170 24.11 -9.38 12.08
CA LEU A 170 23.99 -8.51 13.27
C LEU A 170 25.23 -7.64 13.45
N PHE A 171 26.45 -8.19 13.32
CA PHE A 171 27.68 -7.40 13.38
C PHE A 171 27.77 -6.37 12.25
N LYS A 172 27.28 -6.70 11.05
CA LYS A 172 27.24 -5.74 9.93
C LYS A 172 26.25 -4.61 10.21
N ALA A 173 25.08 -4.92 10.77
CA ALA A 173 24.08 -3.92 11.15
C ALA A 173 24.61 -2.98 12.24
N GLU A 174 25.23 -3.53 13.30
CA GLU A 174 25.86 -2.74 14.37
C GLU A 174 26.97 -1.83 13.85
N ARG A 175 27.77 -2.31 12.89
CA ARG A 175 28.82 -1.47 12.30
C ARG A 175 28.22 -0.30 11.51
N LEU A 176 27.16 -0.55 10.75
CA LEU A 176 26.45 0.49 10.00
C LEU A 176 25.78 1.52 10.91
N THR A 177 25.21 1.09 12.04
CA THR A 177 24.64 2.03 13.01
C THR A 177 25.72 2.86 13.70
N GLN A 178 26.88 2.28 14.03
CA GLN A 178 28.02 3.03 14.56
C GLN A 178 28.58 4.03 13.54
N GLU A 179 28.72 3.63 12.27
CA GLU A 179 29.13 4.52 11.17
C GLU A 179 28.14 5.68 11.00
N TYR A 180 26.83 5.39 11.08
CA TYR A 180 25.79 6.42 11.03
C TYR A 180 25.88 7.41 12.21
N ILE A 181 26.02 6.90 13.44
CA ILE A 181 26.17 7.73 14.65
C ILE A 181 27.44 8.59 14.58
N GLN A 182 28.54 8.07 14.02
CA GLN A 182 29.77 8.84 13.83
C GLN A 182 29.62 9.95 12.78
N LEU A 183 28.84 9.70 11.72
CA LEU A 183 28.65 10.65 10.63
C LEU A 183 27.64 11.77 10.96
N TYR A 184 26.60 11.45 11.74
CA TYR A 184 25.48 12.36 11.98
C TYR A 184 25.35 12.84 13.44
N GLY A 185 26.14 12.27 14.36
CA GLY A 185 26.17 12.67 15.77
C GLY A 185 24.90 12.23 16.53
N ALA A 186 25.02 12.08 17.85
CA ALA A 186 23.91 11.69 18.72
C ALA A 186 22.77 12.75 18.78
N GLU A 187 23.01 13.96 18.28
CA GLU A 187 22.06 15.08 18.28
C GLU A 187 20.95 14.95 17.23
N SER A 188 21.07 14.08 16.22
CA SER A 188 20.01 13.89 15.21
C SER A 188 19.01 12.77 15.55
N THR A 189 19.06 12.25 16.77
CA THR A 189 18.21 11.14 17.25
C THR A 189 17.37 11.51 18.47
N ASP A 190 17.29 12.80 18.80
CA ASP A 190 16.28 13.30 19.73
C ASP A 190 15.01 13.59 18.91
N TRP A 191 14.11 12.61 18.84
CA TRP A 191 12.78 12.77 18.24
C TRP A 191 11.75 13.29 19.26
N GLU A 192 12.21 13.75 20.43
CA GLU A 192 11.41 14.46 21.42
C GLU A 192 11.83 15.94 21.41
N GLU A 193 11.41 16.70 20.39
CA GLU A 193 11.31 18.15 20.55
C GLU A 193 10.11 18.40 21.48
N GLU A 194 10.41 18.80 22.71
CA GLU A 194 9.45 19.25 23.72
C GLU A 194 8.49 20.28 23.12
N GLU A 195 7.20 20.04 23.31
CA GLU A 195 6.11 20.92 22.89
C GLU A 195 6.34 22.35 23.42
N ASP A 196 6.27 23.33 22.52
CA ASP A 196 6.19 24.77 22.83
C ASP A 196 5.02 25.04 23.78
N ASP A 197 5.28 25.07 25.09
CA ASP A 197 4.39 25.67 26.09
C ASP A 197 4.48 27.21 26.00
N ASP A 198 3.88 27.77 24.95
CA ASP A 198 3.46 29.17 24.92
C ASP A 198 2.22 29.33 25.82
N GLU A 199 2.42 29.33 27.15
CA GLU A 199 1.42 29.79 28.11
C GLU A 199 1.27 31.32 28.01
N GLN A 200 0.05 31.73 27.65
CA GLN A 200 -0.48 33.09 27.75
C GLN A 200 -0.70 33.47 29.23
N ASP A 201 -0.03 34.52 29.71
CA ASP A 201 -0.61 35.74 30.35
C ASP A 201 0.46 36.60 31.06
#